data_AF-V4XW22-F1
#
_entry.id   AF-V4XW22-F1
#
_cell.length_a   1.000
_cell.length_b   1.000
_cell.length_c   1.000
_cell.angle_alpha   90.00
_cell.angle_beta   90.00
_cell.angle_gamma   90.00
#
_symmetry.space_group_name_H-M   'P 1'
#
loop_
_entity.id
_entity.type
_entity.pdbx_description
1 polymer ?
#
loop_
_entity_poly.entity_id
_entity_poly.type
_entity_poly.pdbx_seq_one_letter_code
_entity_poly.pdbx_strand_id
1 'polypeptide(L)'
;MYTRATQEFDFGLTTWNRGLGVYPGTRMPEQYHSSNTDPGGGNFTGYVNEDLDPLLFEQLEAAERSRREEILYEIQEVLAEDVPMHPIVQMPNLIAYNNNQVQGFTDHLAGYYHMEPMTNIEVTADHGELRGVWSETLGTLNVLGYNNETKLIQQFEMIYDKLVRVNGDLEPDADLSLATDWGRPSPDSVRYTIREGHQWHDG
;
A
#
# COMPACT_ATOMS: atom_id res chain seq x y z
N MET A 1 -17.02 13.15 -21.42
CA MET A 1 -15.70 12.50 -21.48
C MET A 1 -15.65 11.26 -20.59
N TYR A 2 -15.98 11.36 -19.29
CA TYR A 2 -16.05 10.20 -18.38
C TYR A 2 -16.98 9.07 -18.87
N THR A 3 -18.19 9.38 -19.35
CA THR A 3 -19.18 8.37 -19.79
C THR A 3 -18.71 7.53 -20.98
N ARG A 4 -17.92 8.12 -21.88
CA ARG A 4 -17.37 7.41 -23.05
C ARG A 4 -16.21 6.49 -22.69
N ALA A 5 -15.55 6.75 -21.55
CA ALA A 5 -14.49 5.95 -20.95
C ALA A 5 -15.00 4.99 -19.85
N THR A 6 -16.31 4.94 -19.58
CA THR A 6 -16.91 3.94 -18.68
C THR A 6 -17.97 3.04 -19.31
N GLN A 7 -18.49 3.34 -20.52
CA GLN A 7 -19.66 2.63 -21.06
C GLN A 7 -19.54 2.11 -22.52
N GLU A 8 -18.54 2.52 -23.31
CA GLU A 8 -18.48 2.21 -24.75
C GLU A 8 -17.04 2.05 -25.28
N PHE A 9 -16.32 1.01 -24.86
CA PHE A 9 -15.03 0.68 -25.47
C PHE A 9 -14.79 -0.83 -25.44
N ASP A 10 -14.37 -1.35 -26.59
CA ASP A 10 -13.91 -2.75 -26.73
C ASP A 10 -12.56 -2.96 -26.01
N PHE A 11 -11.79 -1.89 -25.81
CA PHE A 11 -10.53 -1.87 -25.06
C PHE A 11 -10.21 -0.45 -24.56
N GLY A 12 -9.56 -0.35 -23.40
CA GLY A 12 -9.10 0.91 -22.80
C GLY A 12 -7.65 0.83 -22.35
N LEU A 13 -6.91 1.93 -22.48
CA LEU A 13 -5.60 2.06 -21.84
C LEU A 13 -5.80 2.84 -20.53
N THR A 14 -5.49 2.19 -19.41
CA THR A 14 -5.50 2.83 -18.10
C THR A 14 -4.17 2.60 -17.42
N THR A 15 -3.80 3.53 -16.55
CA THR A 15 -2.68 3.37 -15.64
C THR A 15 -3.26 3.34 -14.24
N TRP A 16 -2.86 2.35 -13.46
CA TRP A 16 -3.27 2.26 -12.07
C TRP A 16 -2.07 2.47 -11.16
N ASN A 17 -2.17 3.45 -10.29
CA ASN A 17 -1.22 3.66 -9.20
C ASN A 17 -2.03 3.91 -7.93
N ARG A 18 -1.74 3.14 -6.88
CA ARG A 18 -2.25 3.39 -5.54
C ARG A 18 -1.10 3.24 -4.56
N GLY A 19 -0.70 4.32 -3.90
CA GLY A 19 0.42 4.36 -2.93
C GLY A 19 0.10 3.76 -1.56
N LEU A 20 -0.70 2.69 -1.48
CA LEU A 20 -1.30 2.17 -0.23
C LEU A 20 -0.75 0.80 0.20
N GLY A 21 0.52 0.55 -0.06
CA GLY A 21 1.24 -0.66 0.39
C GLY A 21 1.80 -1.50 -0.76
N VAL A 22 2.75 -2.36 -0.42
CA VAL A 22 3.49 -3.22 -1.36
C VAL A 22 2.83 -4.58 -1.60
N TYR A 23 1.86 -4.97 -0.76
CA TYR A 23 1.20 -6.27 -0.85
C TYR A 23 -0.03 -6.21 -1.79
N PRO A 24 0.02 -6.86 -2.96
CA PRO A 24 -1.05 -6.76 -3.96
C PRO A 24 -2.34 -7.49 -3.55
N GLY A 25 -2.25 -8.51 -2.70
CA GLY A 25 -3.41 -9.35 -2.35
C GLY A 25 -4.55 -8.57 -1.67
N THR A 26 -4.27 -7.48 -0.96
CA THR A 26 -5.33 -6.62 -0.38
C THR A 26 -6.16 -5.86 -1.41
N ARG A 27 -5.73 -5.85 -2.68
CA ARG A 27 -6.38 -5.09 -3.78
C ARG A 27 -7.06 -5.98 -4.79
N MET A 28 -6.68 -7.26 -4.86
CA MET A 28 -7.28 -8.20 -5.79
C MET A 28 -8.81 -8.32 -5.62
N PRO A 29 -9.40 -8.35 -4.40
CA PRO A 29 -10.86 -8.37 -4.25
C PRO A 29 -11.54 -7.12 -4.83
N GLU A 30 -10.99 -5.92 -4.56
CA GLU A 30 -11.52 -4.66 -5.10
C GLU A 30 -11.52 -4.68 -6.64
N GLN A 31 -10.45 -5.18 -7.25
CA GLN A 31 -10.23 -5.14 -8.70
C GLN A 31 -10.95 -6.24 -9.48
N TYR A 32 -11.10 -7.44 -8.90
CA TYR A 32 -11.52 -8.63 -9.65
C TYR A 32 -12.76 -9.33 -9.10
N HIS A 33 -13.23 -8.98 -7.90
CA HIS A 33 -14.42 -9.63 -7.36
C HIS A 33 -15.68 -9.19 -8.12
N SER A 34 -16.58 -10.15 -8.42
CA SER A 34 -17.77 -9.92 -9.23
C SER A 34 -18.77 -8.92 -8.63
N SER A 35 -18.74 -8.73 -7.30
CA SER A 35 -19.62 -7.74 -6.62
C SER A 35 -19.24 -6.29 -6.88
N ASN A 36 -18.07 -6.03 -7.49
CA ASN A 36 -17.49 -4.70 -7.60
C ASN A 36 -17.63 -4.08 -9.01
N THR A 37 -18.47 -4.68 -9.86
CA THR A 37 -18.69 -4.25 -11.26
C THR A 37 -19.54 -2.98 -11.40
N ASP A 38 -20.29 -2.61 -10.38
CA ASP A 38 -21.11 -1.40 -10.39
C ASP A 38 -20.25 -0.13 -10.44
N PRO A 39 -20.76 1.00 -11.00
CA PRO A 39 -20.02 2.25 -11.03
C PRO A 39 -19.50 2.66 -9.64
N GLY A 40 -18.16 2.73 -9.51
CA GLY A 40 -17.48 3.05 -8.26
C GLY A 40 -17.09 1.84 -7.39
N GLY A 41 -17.41 0.61 -7.79
CA GLY A 41 -17.09 -0.61 -7.05
C GLY A 41 -15.62 -1.03 -7.08
N GLY A 42 -14.85 -0.57 -8.08
CA GLY A 42 -13.39 -0.81 -8.18
C GLY A 42 -12.98 -1.87 -9.20
N ASN A 43 -13.92 -2.69 -9.68
CA ASN A 43 -13.69 -3.59 -10.81
C ASN A 43 -13.97 -2.84 -12.12
N PHE A 44 -12.94 -2.18 -12.64
CA PHE A 44 -13.03 -1.34 -13.83
C PHE A 44 -13.18 -2.11 -15.14
N THR A 45 -12.97 -3.43 -15.10
CA THR A 45 -13.04 -4.31 -16.27
C THR A 45 -14.43 -4.89 -16.47
N GLY A 46 -15.28 -4.86 -15.44
CA GLY A 46 -16.56 -5.56 -15.43
C GLY A 46 -16.42 -7.09 -15.35
N TYR A 47 -15.22 -7.58 -14.99
CA TYR A 47 -14.91 -9.01 -14.95
C TYR A 47 -15.72 -9.72 -13.86
N VAL A 48 -16.20 -10.91 -14.16
CA VAL A 48 -17.01 -11.74 -13.27
C VAL A 48 -16.51 -13.17 -13.39
N ASN A 49 -16.15 -13.78 -12.27
CA ASN A 49 -15.74 -15.18 -12.21
C ASN A 49 -16.10 -15.75 -10.82
N GLU A 50 -17.17 -16.55 -10.77
CA GLU A 50 -17.69 -17.14 -9.52
C GLU A 50 -16.72 -18.14 -8.88
N ASP A 51 -15.83 -18.76 -9.67
CA ASP A 51 -14.81 -19.69 -9.16
C ASP A 51 -13.62 -18.94 -8.55
N LEU A 52 -13.28 -17.76 -9.08
CA LEU A 52 -12.21 -16.90 -8.55
C LEU A 52 -12.64 -16.15 -7.29
N ASP A 53 -13.90 -15.72 -7.21
CA ASP A 53 -14.43 -14.87 -6.14
C ASP A 53 -14.07 -15.36 -4.71
N PRO A 54 -14.23 -16.65 -4.35
CA PRO A 54 -13.84 -17.17 -3.05
C PRO A 54 -12.33 -17.06 -2.78
N LEU A 55 -11.50 -17.34 -3.78
CA LEU A 55 -10.03 -17.35 -3.64
C LEU A 55 -9.49 -15.97 -3.28
N LEU A 56 -10.09 -14.91 -3.85
CA LEU A 56 -9.71 -13.51 -3.59
C LEU A 56 -9.75 -13.16 -2.10
N PHE A 57 -10.70 -13.72 -1.35
CA PHE A 57 -10.81 -13.54 0.10
C PHE A 57 -10.05 -14.61 0.89
N GLU A 58 -10.04 -15.87 0.44
CA GLU A 58 -9.33 -16.97 1.12
C GLU A 58 -7.84 -16.64 1.35
N GLN A 59 -7.17 -16.03 0.36
CA GLN A 59 -5.76 -15.63 0.52
C GLN A 59 -5.54 -14.60 1.65
N LEU A 60 -6.51 -13.74 1.95
CA LEU A 60 -6.43 -12.80 3.07
C LEU A 60 -6.56 -13.51 4.41
N GLU A 61 -7.37 -14.56 4.45
CA GLU A 61 -7.66 -15.32 5.67
C GLU A 61 -6.57 -16.35 6.00
N ALA A 62 -5.90 -16.88 4.96
CA ALA A 62 -4.83 -17.86 5.07
C ALA A 62 -3.77 -17.45 6.11
N ALA A 63 -3.62 -18.28 7.14
CA ALA A 63 -2.67 -18.03 8.23
C ALA A 63 -1.24 -18.41 7.85
N GLU A 64 -1.08 -19.55 7.17
CA GLU A 64 0.22 -20.03 6.72
C GLU A 64 0.63 -19.34 5.43
N ARG A 65 1.88 -18.86 5.41
CA ARG A 65 2.44 -18.16 4.24
C ARG A 65 2.41 -19.03 2.99
N SER A 66 2.81 -20.30 3.09
CA SER A 66 2.84 -21.22 1.93
C SER A 66 1.45 -21.43 1.33
N ARG A 67 0.42 -21.60 2.17
CA ARG A 67 -0.97 -21.72 1.70
C ARG A 67 -1.43 -20.45 1.00
N ARG A 68 -1.10 -19.28 1.54
CA ARG A 68 -1.41 -18.00 0.89
C ARG A 68 -0.72 -17.87 -0.47
N GLU A 69 0.56 -18.25 -0.57
CA GLU A 69 1.31 -18.24 -1.83
C GLU A 69 0.68 -19.16 -2.88
N GLU A 70 0.26 -20.37 -2.50
CA GLU A 70 -0.48 -21.29 -3.38
C GLU A 70 -1.75 -20.65 -3.95
N ILE A 71 -2.59 -20.07 -3.11
CA ILE A 71 -3.85 -19.42 -3.55
C ILE A 71 -3.55 -18.22 -4.45
N LEU A 72 -2.51 -17.43 -4.15
CA LEU A 72 -2.12 -16.30 -5.00
C LEU A 72 -1.63 -16.75 -6.38
N TYR A 73 -0.93 -17.88 -6.49
CA TYR A 73 -0.55 -18.44 -7.79
C TYR A 73 -1.76 -18.92 -8.58
N GLU A 74 -2.74 -19.56 -7.92
CA GLU A 74 -3.99 -19.97 -8.56
C GLU A 74 -4.79 -18.76 -9.09
N ILE A 75 -4.91 -17.70 -8.29
CA ILE A 75 -5.51 -16.43 -8.72
C ILE A 75 -4.78 -15.87 -9.94
N GLN A 76 -3.43 -15.85 -9.91
CA GLN A 76 -2.63 -15.34 -11.02
C GLN A 76 -2.78 -16.16 -12.30
N GLU A 77 -2.88 -17.49 -12.18
CA GLU A 77 -3.10 -18.39 -13.31
C GLU A 77 -4.44 -18.10 -13.98
N VAL A 78 -5.53 -18.06 -13.21
CA VAL A 78 -6.87 -17.72 -13.71
C VAL A 78 -6.88 -16.34 -14.40
N LEU A 79 -6.31 -15.32 -13.76
CA LEU A 79 -6.24 -13.97 -14.33
C LEU A 79 -5.37 -13.90 -15.60
N ALA A 80 -4.33 -14.72 -15.69
CA ALA A 80 -3.48 -14.80 -16.88
C ALA A 80 -4.16 -15.52 -18.05
N GLU A 81 -5.07 -16.45 -17.77
CA GLU A 81 -5.89 -17.14 -18.79
C GLU A 81 -7.05 -16.26 -19.25
N ASP A 82 -7.78 -15.64 -18.33
CA ASP A 82 -8.96 -14.84 -18.63
C ASP A 82 -8.62 -13.44 -19.16
N VAL A 83 -7.45 -12.92 -18.80
CA VAL A 83 -6.91 -11.61 -19.21
C VAL A 83 -7.94 -10.47 -19.05
N PRO A 84 -8.58 -10.29 -17.88
CA PRO A 84 -9.51 -9.17 -17.67
C PRO A 84 -8.79 -7.81 -17.78
N MET A 85 -7.50 -7.79 -17.45
CA MET A 85 -6.60 -6.68 -17.70
C MET A 85 -5.24 -7.21 -18.14
N HIS A 86 -4.71 -6.69 -19.25
CA HIS A 86 -3.38 -7.06 -19.73
C HIS A 86 -2.32 -6.10 -19.16
N PRO A 87 -1.39 -6.57 -18.29
CA PRO A 87 -0.33 -5.71 -17.78
C PRO A 87 0.66 -5.38 -18.90
N ILE A 88 0.82 -4.10 -19.20
CA ILE A 88 1.75 -3.62 -20.25
C ILE A 88 3.12 -3.29 -19.66
N VAL A 89 3.14 -2.54 -18.56
CA VAL A 89 4.37 -2.09 -17.89
C VAL A 89 4.09 -1.77 -16.43
N GLN A 90 5.03 -2.16 -15.55
CA GLN A 90 5.11 -1.61 -14.20
C GLN A 90 5.97 -0.33 -14.27
N MET A 91 5.35 0.83 -14.08
CA MET A 91 6.08 2.11 -14.14
C MET A 91 6.98 2.28 -12.92
N PRO A 92 8.20 2.83 -13.09
CA PRO A 92 9.03 3.20 -11.95
C PRO A 92 8.38 4.35 -11.18
N ASN A 93 8.52 4.33 -9.85
CA ASN A 93 8.18 5.47 -9.01
C ASN A 93 9.38 6.43 -8.98
N LEU A 94 9.26 7.58 -9.66
CA LEU A 94 10.36 8.54 -9.83
C LEU A 94 10.15 9.76 -8.96
N ILE A 95 11.21 10.18 -8.25
CA ILE A 95 11.25 11.45 -7.53
C ILE A 95 12.50 12.22 -7.93
N ALA A 96 12.28 13.49 -8.29
CA ALA A 96 13.35 14.44 -8.54
C ALA A 96 13.63 15.24 -7.27
N TYR A 97 14.91 15.35 -6.89
CA TYR A 97 15.35 16.16 -5.77
C TYR A 97 16.62 16.95 -6.13
N ASN A 98 16.89 18.03 -5.38
CA ASN A 98 18.06 18.86 -5.60
C ASN A 98 19.21 18.40 -4.69
N ASN A 99 20.14 17.63 -5.24
CA ASN A 99 21.30 17.09 -4.51
C ASN A 99 22.30 18.17 -4.03
N ASN A 100 22.12 19.44 -4.39
CA ASN A 100 22.89 20.56 -3.81
C ASN A 100 22.26 21.11 -2.53
N GLN A 101 21.05 20.65 -2.16
CA GLN A 101 20.29 21.15 -1.02
C GLN A 101 19.95 20.07 0.01
N VAL A 102 20.00 18.80 -0.41
CA VAL A 102 19.65 17.65 0.41
C VAL A 102 20.55 16.47 0.04
N GLN A 103 20.88 15.64 1.04
CA GLN A 103 21.62 14.39 0.88
C GLN A 103 20.94 13.26 1.68
N GLY A 104 21.43 12.03 1.55
CA GLY A 104 20.94 10.88 2.32
C GLY A 104 19.67 10.21 1.77
N PHE A 105 19.27 10.53 0.53
CA PHE A 105 18.20 9.79 -0.15
C PHE A 105 18.58 8.31 -0.28
N THR A 106 17.68 7.44 0.14
CA THR A 106 17.79 5.99 -0.02
C THR A 106 16.61 5.48 -0.84
N ASP A 107 16.88 4.55 -1.74
CA ASP A 107 15.83 3.88 -2.50
C ASP A 107 15.10 2.89 -1.59
N HIS A 108 13.78 2.80 -1.76
CA HIS A 108 12.95 1.87 -1.01
C HIS A 108 11.81 1.36 -1.88
N LEU A 109 11.49 0.06 -1.82
CA LEU A 109 10.49 -0.55 -2.69
C LEU A 109 9.07 0.01 -2.45
N ALA A 110 8.76 0.38 -1.20
CA ALA A 110 7.51 1.09 -0.85
C ALA A 110 7.49 2.57 -1.29
N GLY A 111 8.56 3.05 -1.95
CA GLY A 111 8.71 4.42 -2.42
C GLY A 111 9.36 5.36 -1.40
N TYR A 112 9.70 6.55 -1.88
CA TYR A 112 10.39 7.60 -1.13
C TYR A 112 9.67 8.07 0.15
N TYR A 113 8.34 7.99 0.17
CA TYR A 113 7.57 8.44 1.32
C TYR A 113 7.50 7.42 2.45
N HIS A 114 8.21 6.29 2.31
CA HIS A 114 8.46 5.39 3.41
C HIS A 114 9.30 6.08 4.49
N MET A 115 9.15 5.63 5.74
CA MET A 115 9.81 6.25 6.88
C MET A 115 11.34 6.24 6.74
N GLU A 116 11.93 5.13 6.29
CA GLU A 116 13.39 4.98 6.18
C GLU A 116 14.05 5.99 5.23
N PRO A 117 13.61 6.15 3.96
CA PRO A 117 14.11 7.23 3.12
C PRO A 117 13.94 8.61 3.75
N MET A 118 12.80 8.88 4.40
CA MET A 118 12.51 10.20 4.98
C MET A 118 13.36 10.51 6.22
N THR A 119 13.72 9.51 7.04
CA THR A 119 14.58 9.70 8.22
C THR A 119 16.06 9.83 7.86
N ASN A 120 16.49 9.31 6.71
CA ASN A 120 17.86 9.40 6.23
C ASN A 120 18.20 10.75 5.58
N ILE A 121 17.20 11.58 5.26
CA ILE A 121 17.42 12.86 4.57
C ILE A 121 18.04 13.89 5.50
N GLU A 122 19.12 14.52 5.02
CA GLU A 122 19.73 15.68 5.65
C GLU A 122 19.62 16.89 4.71
N VAL A 123 19.18 18.04 5.25
CA VAL A 123 19.14 19.31 4.52
C VAL A 123 20.49 19.99 4.62
N THR A 124 21.18 20.12 3.49
CA THR A 124 22.50 20.77 3.40
C THR A 124 22.43 22.25 3.03
N ALA A 125 21.25 22.73 2.61
CA ALA A 125 21.05 24.12 2.25
C ALA A 125 20.95 25.05 3.47
N ASP A 126 21.42 26.29 3.32
CA ASP A 126 21.48 27.31 4.39
C ASP A 126 20.13 27.61 5.09
N HIS A 127 19.01 27.38 4.40
CA HIS A 127 17.68 27.63 4.97
C HIS A 127 17.22 26.53 5.93
N GLY A 128 17.88 25.37 5.95
CA GLY A 128 17.67 24.32 6.96
C GLY A 128 16.32 23.59 6.91
N GLU A 129 15.55 23.72 5.83
CA GLU A 129 14.23 23.08 5.68
C GLU A 129 14.19 22.15 4.47
N LEU A 130 13.56 20.98 4.62
CA LEU A 130 13.21 20.13 3.47
C LEU A 130 11.98 20.73 2.78
N ARG A 131 12.12 21.11 1.51
CA ARG A 131 11.04 21.72 0.73
C ARG A 131 10.57 20.77 -0.37
N GLY A 132 9.28 20.44 -0.33
CA GLY A 132 8.61 19.64 -1.35
C GLY A 132 7.25 20.23 -1.73
N VAL A 133 6.73 19.84 -2.89
CA VAL A 133 5.39 20.19 -3.34
C VAL A 133 4.52 18.95 -3.36
N TRP A 134 3.27 19.12 -2.93
CA TRP A 134 2.25 18.08 -3.03
C TRP A 134 0.94 18.69 -3.49
N SER A 135 0.29 18.05 -4.46
CA SER A 135 -0.98 18.50 -5.04
C SER A 135 -2.21 18.31 -4.14
N GLU A 136 -2.07 17.65 -3.00
CA GLU A 136 -3.16 17.37 -2.06
C GLU A 136 -3.10 18.37 -0.89
N THR A 137 -4.26 18.90 -0.53
CA THR A 137 -4.45 19.71 0.68
C THR A 137 -4.28 18.84 1.91
N LEU A 138 -3.75 19.40 3.00
CA LEU A 138 -3.77 18.71 4.29
C LEU A 138 -5.18 18.80 4.89
N GLY A 139 -5.82 17.65 5.07
CA GLY A 139 -7.05 17.51 5.84
C GLY A 139 -6.76 17.49 7.33
N THR A 140 -7.16 16.42 8.02
CA THR A 140 -6.92 16.24 9.46
C THR A 140 -5.76 15.29 9.71
N LEU A 141 -4.87 15.65 10.65
CA LEU A 141 -3.82 14.73 11.10
C LEU A 141 -4.33 13.66 12.09
N ASN A 142 -5.65 13.60 12.33
CA ASN A 142 -6.25 12.54 13.14
C ASN A 142 -6.45 11.27 12.30
N VAL A 143 -5.81 10.17 12.71
CA VAL A 143 -5.91 8.85 12.06
C VAL A 143 -7.33 8.28 11.97
N LEU A 144 -8.28 8.76 12.79
CA LEU A 144 -9.68 8.33 12.76
C LEU A 144 -10.56 9.19 11.86
N GLY A 145 -10.09 10.36 11.42
CA GLY A 145 -10.91 11.35 10.72
C GLY A 145 -10.46 11.68 9.30
N TYR A 146 -9.33 11.13 8.85
CA TYR A 146 -8.83 11.40 7.50
C TYR A 146 -9.70 10.74 6.43
N ASN A 147 -9.83 11.40 5.28
CA ASN A 147 -10.64 10.98 4.15
C ASN A 147 -9.78 10.23 3.10
N ASN A 148 -8.94 9.32 3.58
CA ASN A 148 -8.07 8.47 2.75
C ASN A 148 -7.12 9.25 1.79
N GLU A 149 -6.71 10.46 2.18
CA GLU A 149 -5.76 11.26 1.40
C GLU A 149 -4.35 10.67 1.46
N THR A 150 -3.72 10.50 0.29
CA THR A 150 -2.39 9.85 0.20
C THR A 150 -1.35 10.61 1.01
N LYS A 151 -1.43 11.94 0.97
CA LYS A 151 -0.60 12.83 1.79
C LYS A 151 -0.66 12.54 3.28
N LEU A 152 -1.84 12.33 3.83
CA LEU A 152 -1.98 12.10 5.26
C LEU A 152 -1.44 10.73 5.65
N ILE A 153 -1.66 9.70 4.84
CA ILE A 153 -1.15 8.35 5.07
C ILE A 153 0.37 8.35 5.17
N GLN A 154 1.04 9.05 4.26
CA GLN A 154 2.50 9.15 4.25
C GLN A 154 3.04 10.01 5.41
N GLN A 155 2.32 11.06 5.83
CA GLN A 155 2.68 11.79 7.05
C GLN A 155 2.46 10.95 8.31
N PHE A 156 1.44 10.07 8.33
CA PHE A 156 1.21 9.16 9.44
C PHE A 156 2.35 8.15 9.61
N GLU A 157 3.03 7.75 8.53
CA GLU A 157 4.26 6.94 8.63
C GLU A 157 5.32 7.58 9.52
N MET A 158 5.41 8.92 9.49
CA MET A 158 6.42 9.70 10.22
C MET A 158 5.95 10.14 11.60
N ILE A 159 4.64 10.37 11.77
CA ILE A 159 4.06 10.93 13.01
C ILE A 159 3.68 9.84 14.01
N TYR A 160 3.17 8.70 13.54
CA TYR A 160 2.62 7.65 14.40
C TYR A 160 3.50 6.41 14.44
N ASP A 161 3.68 5.85 15.63
CA ASP A 161 4.26 4.53 15.82
C ASP A 161 3.31 3.43 15.31
N LYS A 162 3.85 2.50 14.53
CA LYS A 162 3.11 1.32 14.06
C LYS A 162 3.46 0.10 14.90
N LEU A 163 2.47 -0.78 15.11
CA LEU A 163 2.68 -2.06 15.79
C LEU A 163 3.81 -2.85 15.15
N VAL A 164 3.78 -3.00 13.82
CA VAL A 164 4.83 -3.66 13.04
C VAL A 164 5.16 -2.79 11.83
N ARG A 165 6.44 -2.51 11.63
CA ARG A 165 7.01 -1.89 10.42
C ARG A 165 7.78 -2.92 9.63
N VAL A 166 7.98 -2.61 8.35
CA VAL A 166 8.83 -3.37 7.45
C VAL A 166 10.08 -2.55 7.11
N ASN A 167 11.20 -3.22 6.91
CA ASN A 167 12.46 -2.60 6.48
C ASN A 167 12.57 -2.53 4.94
N GLY A 168 13.71 -2.05 4.44
CA GLY A 168 14.05 -1.96 3.01
C GLY A 168 13.91 -3.25 2.21
N ASP A 169 14.03 -4.42 2.86
CA ASP A 169 13.90 -5.74 2.25
C ASP A 169 12.46 -6.29 2.33
N LEU A 170 11.50 -5.47 2.79
CA LEU A 170 10.11 -5.82 3.07
C LEU A 170 9.91 -6.87 4.17
N GLU A 171 10.90 -7.00 5.05
CA GLU A 171 10.81 -7.90 6.20
C GLU A 171 10.30 -7.13 7.43
N PRO A 172 9.41 -7.72 8.23
CA PRO A 172 9.04 -7.17 9.53
C PRO A 172 10.28 -6.93 10.41
N ASP A 173 10.40 -5.72 10.96
CA ASP A 173 11.57 -5.30 11.74
C ASP A 173 11.15 -4.82 13.13
N ALA A 174 11.57 -5.54 14.16
CA ALA A 174 11.23 -5.24 15.55
C ALA A 174 11.87 -3.93 16.06
N ASP A 175 13.04 -3.54 15.54
CA ASP A 175 13.75 -2.33 15.97
C ASP A 175 13.07 -1.05 15.42
N LEU A 176 12.44 -1.16 14.25
CA LEU A 176 11.62 -0.10 13.66
C LEU A 176 10.18 -0.06 14.21
N SER A 177 9.78 -1.08 14.98
CA SER A 177 8.40 -1.31 15.39
C SER A 177 8.10 -0.86 16.83
N LEU A 178 6.80 -0.72 17.13
CA LEU A 178 6.32 -0.61 18.50
C LEU A 178 6.29 -1.98 19.20
N ALA A 179 5.94 -3.03 18.47
CA ALA A 179 6.01 -4.39 18.95
C ALA A 179 7.43 -4.96 18.76
N THR A 180 7.91 -5.67 19.77
CA THR A 180 9.19 -6.39 19.80
C THR A 180 9.04 -7.86 19.42
N ASP A 181 7.82 -8.37 19.49
CA ASP A 181 7.45 -9.72 19.09
C ASP A 181 5.97 -9.73 18.70
N TRP A 182 5.60 -10.60 17.78
CA TRP A 182 4.21 -10.77 17.35
C TRP A 182 3.96 -12.19 16.86
N GLY A 183 2.73 -12.66 17.01
CA GLY A 183 2.32 -13.98 16.56
C GLY A 183 0.81 -14.15 16.51
N ARG A 184 0.36 -15.19 15.83
CA ARG A 184 -1.06 -15.51 15.66
C ARG A 184 -1.41 -16.77 16.48
N PRO A 185 -1.78 -16.64 17.78
CA PRO A 185 -2.08 -17.79 18.63
C PRO A 185 -3.32 -18.61 18.19
N SER A 186 -4.22 -18.02 17.41
CA SER A 186 -5.39 -18.68 16.82
C SER A 186 -5.83 -17.93 15.53
N PRO A 187 -6.68 -18.53 14.68
CA PRO A 187 -7.14 -17.86 13.45
C PRO A 187 -7.78 -16.49 13.67
N ASP A 188 -8.39 -16.24 14.83
CA ASP A 188 -9.09 -15.00 15.17
C ASP A 188 -8.30 -14.06 16.10
N SER A 189 -7.06 -14.41 16.47
CA SER A 189 -6.28 -13.64 17.44
C SER A 189 -4.86 -13.38 16.95
N VAL A 190 -4.42 -12.13 17.07
CA VAL A 190 -3.01 -11.74 16.93
C VAL A 190 -2.53 -11.18 18.25
N ARG A 191 -1.34 -11.59 18.67
CA ARG A 191 -0.67 -11.13 19.89
C ARG A 191 0.55 -10.30 19.50
N TYR A 192 0.75 -9.21 20.21
CA TYR A 192 1.93 -8.35 20.11
C TYR A 192 2.55 -8.17 21.50
N THR A 193 3.87 -8.16 21.58
CA THR A 193 4.62 -7.79 22.77
C THR A 193 5.14 -6.37 22.56
N ILE A 194 4.61 -5.41 23.31
CA ILE A 194 4.96 -4.00 23.14
C ILE A 194 6.24 -3.66 23.91
N ARG A 195 7.12 -2.86 23.31
CA ARG A 195 8.37 -2.40 23.95
C ARG A 195 8.12 -1.71 25.29
N GLU A 196 8.98 -1.98 26.28
CA GLU A 196 8.88 -1.38 27.61
C GLU A 196 9.25 0.12 27.60
N GLY A 197 8.68 0.89 28.53
CA GLY A 197 9.03 2.31 28.73
C GLY A 197 8.54 3.27 27.64
N HIS A 198 7.81 2.78 26.63
CA HIS A 198 7.25 3.63 25.58
C HIS A 198 6.28 4.66 26.17
N GLN A 199 6.45 5.92 25.79
CA GLN A 199 5.57 7.01 26.15
C GLN A 199 4.42 7.07 25.15
N TRP A 200 3.20 7.06 25.66
CA TRP A 200 2.00 7.17 24.84
C TRP A 200 1.57 8.62 24.76
N HIS A 201 1.09 9.03 23.60
CA HIS A 201 0.33 10.28 23.49
C HIS A 201 -0.95 10.13 24.31
N ASP A 202 -1.27 11.09 25.18
CA ASP A 202 -2.47 11.07 26.03
C ASP A 202 -3.75 11.44 25.29
N GLY A 203 -3.62 11.92 24.05
CA GLY A 203 -4.72 12.30 23.17
C GLY A 203 -4.76 13.79 22.92
#